data_AF-A0A1I3TWH3-F1
#
_entry.id   AF-A0A1I3TWH3-F1
#
_cell.length_a   1.000
_cell.length_b   1.000
_cell.length_c   1.000
_cell.angle_alpha   90.00
_cell.angle_beta   90.00
_cell.angle_gamma   90.00
#
_symmetry.space_group_name_H-M   'P 1'
#
loop_
_entity.id
_entity.type
_entity.pdbx_description
1 polymer ?
#
loop_
_entity_poly.entity_id
_entity_poly.type
_entity_poly.pdbx_seq_one_letter_code
_entity_poly.pdbx_strand_id
1 'polypeptide(L)'
;MGRRGSWLLLAASAAVLGACSTTAPPAGPAAPAGMKWNAFTTPDKEQRLAYGLPDSDVVGIIFSCRRKAAAVDFHTNLVGGKPGAGTVRFRSGKAQGRYAARLTPSEISDGLDAIGQIPLADSVLAAFEKTGLISQVEDKAYPQDARTPAERADIRRFFGFCRG
;
A
#
# COMPACT_ATOMS: atom_id res chain seq x y z
N MET A 1 -68.15 14.24 -36.41
CA MET A 1 -68.44 15.04 -35.19
C MET A 1 -68.13 14.15 -33.99
N GLY A 2 -66.91 14.19 -33.42
CA GLY A 2 -66.59 14.83 -32.12
C GLY A 2 -66.93 13.90 -30.95
N ARG A 3 -66.10 13.51 -29.96
CA ARG A 3 -64.88 14.03 -29.31
C ARG A 3 -64.14 12.84 -28.67
N ARG A 4 -62.81 12.74 -28.83
CA ARG A 4 -61.74 12.84 -27.81
C ARG A 4 -61.94 12.07 -26.49
N GLY A 5 -60.99 11.19 -26.20
CA GLY A 5 -60.73 10.65 -24.86
C GLY A 5 -59.50 9.75 -24.83
N SER A 6 -58.31 10.31 -25.07
CA SER A 6 -57.04 9.63 -24.80
C SER A 6 -56.84 9.48 -23.29
N TRP A 7 -56.61 8.25 -22.81
CA TRP A 7 -55.87 8.02 -21.57
C TRP A 7 -54.70 7.08 -21.84
N LEU A 8 -53.56 7.70 -21.66
CA LEU A 8 -52.19 7.24 -21.77
C LEU A 8 -51.77 6.55 -20.46
N LEU A 9 -50.82 5.61 -20.56
CA LEU A 9 -49.78 5.25 -19.55
C LEU A 9 -50.18 4.27 -18.43
N LEU A 10 -49.32 3.42 -17.86
CA LEU A 10 -47.86 3.24 -17.89
C LEU A 10 -47.57 1.81 -17.39
N ALA A 11 -46.86 0.98 -18.14
CA ALA A 11 -46.35 -0.29 -17.63
C ALA A 11 -45.05 -0.05 -16.84
N ALA A 12 -45.13 -0.17 -15.52
CA ALA A 12 -43.99 -0.06 -14.61
C ALA A 12 -43.05 -1.26 -14.78
N SER A 13 -41.94 -1.08 -15.49
CA SER A 13 -40.81 -2.01 -15.47
C SER A 13 -39.82 -1.55 -14.40
N ALA A 14 -39.83 -2.20 -13.25
CA ALA A 14 -38.84 -1.99 -12.21
C ALA A 14 -37.48 -2.54 -12.68
N ALA A 15 -36.57 -1.65 -13.06
CA ALA A 15 -35.17 -2.00 -13.29
C ALA A 15 -34.51 -2.32 -11.94
N VAL A 16 -34.05 -3.57 -11.81
CA VAL A 16 -33.36 -4.07 -10.63
C VAL A 16 -32.00 -3.36 -10.48
N LEU A 17 -31.76 -2.87 -9.27
CA LEU A 17 -30.57 -2.13 -8.82
C LEU A 17 -29.29 -2.98 -8.94
N GLY A 18 -28.45 -2.67 -9.91
CA GLY A 18 -27.05 -3.12 -9.97
C GLY A 18 -26.13 -2.11 -9.27
N ALA A 19 -26.32 -1.86 -7.97
CA ALA A 19 -25.38 -1.07 -7.20
C ALA A 19 -24.13 -1.92 -6.94
N CYS A 20 -23.09 -1.75 -7.77
CA CYS A 20 -21.74 -2.18 -7.46
C CYS A 20 -21.22 -1.33 -6.28
N SER A 21 -21.66 -1.65 -5.08
CA SER A 21 -21.07 -1.13 -3.85
C SER A 21 -19.71 -1.78 -3.65
N THR A 22 -18.71 -1.30 -4.38
CA THR A 22 -17.32 -1.43 -3.92
C THR A 22 -17.20 -0.48 -2.74
N THR A 23 -17.55 -0.96 -1.55
CA THR A 23 -17.31 -0.23 -0.30
C THR A 23 -15.81 -0.02 -0.21
N ALA A 24 -15.36 1.19 -0.52
CA ALA A 24 -13.99 1.60 -0.25
C ALA A 24 -13.71 1.30 1.22
N PRO A 25 -12.58 0.66 1.56
CA PRO A 25 -12.22 0.43 2.95
C PRO A 25 -12.30 1.76 3.72
N PRO A 26 -12.74 1.76 4.99
CA PRO A 26 -12.74 2.98 5.79
C PRO A 26 -11.37 3.64 5.74
N ALA A 27 -11.34 4.94 5.42
CA ALA A 27 -10.10 5.70 5.34
C ALA A 27 -9.45 5.72 6.73
N GLY A 28 -8.25 5.13 6.84
CA GLY A 28 -7.37 5.40 7.96
C GLY A 28 -6.94 6.87 7.99
N PRO A 29 -6.18 7.31 9.00
CA PRO A 29 -5.55 8.62 9.01
C PRO A 29 -4.77 8.78 7.72
N ALA A 30 -4.91 9.96 7.11
CA ALA A 30 -4.15 10.29 5.93
C ALA A 30 -2.66 10.39 6.28
N ALA A 31 -1.82 10.04 5.32
CA ALA A 31 -0.41 10.39 5.34
C ALA A 31 -0.18 11.87 5.60
N PRO A 32 0.89 12.25 6.34
CA PRO A 32 1.40 13.61 6.28
C PRO A 32 1.49 14.06 4.83
N ALA A 33 1.03 15.29 4.58
CA ALA A 33 1.01 15.84 3.23
C ALA A 33 2.43 15.85 2.65
N GLY A 34 2.55 15.45 1.37
CA GLY A 34 3.84 15.46 0.67
C GLY A 34 4.64 14.16 0.74
N MET A 35 4.20 13.14 1.49
CA MET A 35 4.85 11.83 1.44
C MET A 35 4.74 11.21 0.03
N LYS A 36 5.84 10.67 -0.48
CA LYS A 36 5.92 10.08 -1.82
C LYS A 36 6.88 8.89 -1.84
N TRP A 37 6.74 8.04 -2.86
CA TRP A 37 7.73 7.01 -3.15
C TRP A 37 8.99 7.58 -3.82
N ASN A 38 10.16 7.11 -3.40
CA ASN A 38 11.41 7.36 -4.09
C ASN A 38 12.32 6.12 -4.06
N ALA A 39 12.91 5.77 -5.20
CA ALA A 39 13.86 4.67 -5.29
C ALA A 39 15.30 5.16 -5.52
N PHE A 40 16.23 4.74 -4.66
CA PHE A 40 17.64 5.16 -4.68
C PHE A 40 18.57 3.98 -4.33
N THR A 41 19.84 4.10 -4.72
CA THR A 41 20.87 3.09 -4.40
C THR A 41 21.73 3.60 -3.25
N THR A 42 22.03 2.73 -2.29
CA THR A 42 22.91 3.05 -1.16
C THR A 42 24.40 2.90 -1.56
N PRO A 43 25.33 3.47 -0.76
CA PRO A 43 26.76 3.20 -0.94
C PRO A 43 27.12 1.71 -0.94
N ASP A 44 26.36 0.89 -0.19
CA ASP A 44 26.55 -0.56 -0.08
C ASP A 44 25.96 -1.36 -1.25
N LYS A 45 25.57 -0.66 -2.33
CA LYS A 45 24.96 -1.24 -3.54
C LYS A 45 23.64 -1.98 -3.28
N GLU A 46 22.93 -1.57 -2.22
CA GLU A 46 21.55 -1.97 -1.96
C GLU A 46 20.61 -1.02 -2.69
N GLN A 47 19.52 -1.53 -3.27
CA GLN A 47 18.45 -0.68 -3.77
C GLN A 47 17.42 -0.49 -2.66
N ARG A 48 17.03 0.75 -2.44
CA ARG A 48 15.95 1.13 -1.53
C ARG A 48 14.80 1.76 -2.28
N LEU A 49 13.61 1.57 -1.72
CA LEU A 49 12.36 2.20 -2.12
C LEU A 49 11.69 2.69 -0.83
N ALA A 50 11.67 3.99 -0.61
CA ALA A 50 11.13 4.60 0.61
C ALA A 50 9.84 5.38 0.31
N TYR A 51 8.86 5.25 1.20
CA TYR A 51 7.72 6.16 1.27
C TYR A 51 7.93 7.12 2.43
N GLY A 52 8.17 8.39 2.12
CA GLY A 52 8.49 9.39 3.13
C GLY A 52 8.42 10.80 2.59
N LEU A 53 8.67 11.77 3.47
CA LEU A 53 8.87 13.15 3.07
C LEU A 53 10.26 13.29 2.43
N PRO A 54 10.38 13.89 1.25
CA PRO A 54 11.69 14.19 0.68
C PRO A 54 12.51 15.09 1.61
N ASP A 55 13.82 14.84 1.65
CA ASP A 55 14.81 15.61 2.42
C ASP A 55 14.48 15.71 3.92
N SER A 56 13.92 14.64 4.48
CA SER A 56 13.46 14.55 5.87
C SER A 56 13.62 13.14 6.43
N ASP A 57 13.76 13.04 7.75
CA ASP A 57 13.77 11.78 8.49
C ASP A 57 12.37 11.17 8.69
N VAL A 58 11.33 11.83 8.17
CA VAL A 58 9.95 11.36 8.26
C VAL A 58 9.69 10.31 7.18
N VAL A 59 9.89 9.05 7.53
CA VAL A 59 9.72 7.88 6.65
C VAL A 59 8.66 6.95 7.23
N GLY A 60 7.71 6.51 6.40
CA GLY A 60 6.68 5.56 6.82
C GLY A 60 7.09 4.09 6.61
N ILE A 61 7.69 3.80 5.45
CA ILE A 61 8.20 2.47 5.14
C ILE A 61 9.39 2.54 4.19
N ILE A 62 10.34 1.66 4.40
CA ILE A 62 11.45 1.39 3.49
C ILE A 62 11.37 -0.07 3.07
N PHE A 63 11.42 -0.30 1.77
CA PHE A 63 11.76 -1.60 1.18
C PHE A 63 13.19 -1.58 0.69
N SER A 64 13.91 -2.69 0.88
CA SER A 64 15.27 -2.82 0.38
C SER A 64 15.60 -4.21 -0.12
N CYS A 65 16.56 -4.28 -1.03
CA CYS A 65 17.04 -5.55 -1.59
C CYS A 65 18.44 -5.39 -2.21
N ARG A 66 19.13 -6.51 -2.37
CA ARG A 66 20.25 -6.64 -3.29
C ARG A 66 19.76 -7.23 -4.62
N ARG A 67 20.63 -7.21 -5.63
CA ARG A 67 20.41 -7.91 -6.91
C ARG A 67 20.19 -9.41 -6.68
N LYS A 68 19.36 -10.01 -7.53
CA LYS A 68 18.98 -11.44 -7.47
C LYS A 68 18.48 -11.89 -6.09
N ALA A 69 17.78 -11.01 -5.38
CA ALA A 69 17.25 -11.35 -4.06
C ALA A 69 16.03 -12.28 -4.16
N ALA A 70 15.89 -13.19 -3.19
CA ALA A 70 14.69 -14.02 -3.05
C ALA A 70 13.57 -13.32 -2.26
N ALA A 71 13.91 -12.26 -1.53
CA ALA A 71 13.03 -11.51 -0.65
C ALA A 71 13.38 -10.01 -0.68
N VAL A 72 12.41 -9.20 -0.26
CA VAL A 72 12.56 -7.77 0.01
C VAL A 72 12.53 -7.58 1.52
N ASP A 73 13.53 -6.91 2.06
CA ASP A 73 13.53 -6.45 3.44
C ASP A 73 12.55 -5.27 3.57
N PHE A 74 11.82 -5.20 4.68
CA PHE A 74 11.02 -4.04 5.02
C PHE A 74 11.42 -3.49 6.38
N HIS A 75 11.31 -2.17 6.52
CA HIS A 75 11.42 -1.45 7.78
C HIS A 75 10.28 -0.43 7.86
N THR A 76 9.48 -0.50 8.92
CA THR A 76 8.35 0.40 9.17
C THR A 76 8.11 0.55 10.67
N ASN A 77 7.20 1.43 11.07
CA ASN A 77 6.91 1.73 12.46
C ASN A 77 5.53 1.18 12.86
N LEU A 78 5.37 0.85 14.13
CA LEU A 78 4.11 0.44 14.74
C LEU A 78 3.83 1.33 15.95
N VAL A 79 2.59 1.78 16.10
CA VAL A 79 2.17 2.66 17.22
C VAL A 79 2.12 1.89 18.54
N GLY A 80 1.93 0.57 18.49
CA GLY A 80 1.89 -0.28 19.68
C GLY A 80 2.37 -1.71 19.44
N GLY A 81 2.46 -2.46 20.53
CA GLY A 81 2.92 -3.84 20.54
C GLY A 81 3.87 -4.12 21.70
N LYS A 82 4.60 -5.23 21.62
CA LYS A 82 5.68 -5.56 22.56
C LYS A 82 6.97 -5.82 21.78
N PRO A 83 8.13 -5.36 22.26
CA PRO A 83 9.42 -5.74 21.69
C PRO A 83 9.59 -7.26 21.62
N GLY A 84 10.31 -7.74 20.61
CA GLY A 84 10.57 -9.16 20.37
C GLY A 84 10.05 -9.64 19.01
N ALA A 85 9.62 -10.89 18.94
CA ALA A 85 9.04 -11.44 17.72
C ALA A 85 7.60 -10.93 17.53
N GLY A 86 7.28 -10.49 16.31
CA GLY A 86 5.97 -9.98 15.96
C GLY A 86 5.63 -10.22 14.50
N THR A 87 4.57 -9.55 14.03
CA THR A 87 4.14 -9.63 12.64
C THR A 87 3.64 -8.29 12.13
N VAL A 88 3.91 -7.99 10.86
CA VAL A 88 3.35 -6.84 10.13
C VAL A 88 2.46 -7.36 9.01
N ARG A 89 1.35 -6.68 8.73
CA ARG A 89 0.45 -7.02 7.63
C ARG A 89 0.48 -5.94 6.57
N PHE A 90 0.66 -6.37 5.33
CA PHE A 90 0.53 -5.50 4.17
C PHE A 90 -0.64 -5.93 3.32
N ARG A 91 -1.27 -4.96 2.67
CA ARG A 91 -2.34 -5.16 1.70
C ARG A 91 -2.07 -4.36 0.44
N SER A 92 -2.27 -4.97 -0.72
CA SER A 92 -2.28 -4.30 -2.02
C SER A 92 -3.44 -4.85 -2.86
N GLY A 93 -4.44 -3.99 -3.14
CA GLY A 93 -5.69 -4.44 -3.76
C GLY A 93 -6.37 -5.55 -2.94
N LYS A 94 -6.56 -6.72 -3.56
CA LYS A 94 -7.12 -7.92 -2.90
C LYS A 94 -6.06 -8.80 -2.23
N ALA A 95 -4.78 -8.58 -2.51
CA ALA A 95 -3.70 -9.34 -1.90
C ALA A 95 -3.45 -8.81 -0.48
N GLN A 96 -3.32 -9.73 0.47
CA GLN A 96 -2.98 -9.42 1.85
C GLN A 96 -2.02 -10.49 2.36
N GLY A 97 -1.00 -10.06 3.10
CA GLY A 97 -0.01 -10.94 3.71
C GLY A 97 0.26 -10.56 5.15
N ARG A 98 0.78 -11.52 5.92
CA ARG A 98 1.24 -11.34 7.30
C ARG A 98 2.65 -11.89 7.40
N TYR A 99 3.59 -11.04 7.78
CA TYR A 99 5.02 -11.32 7.70
C TYR A 99 5.63 -11.26 9.09
N ALA A 100 6.51 -12.21 9.38
CA ALA A 100 7.30 -12.18 10.61
C ALA A 100 8.18 -10.93 10.62
N ALA A 101 8.26 -10.30 11.79
CA ALA A 101 9.09 -9.13 12.02
C ALA A 101 9.77 -9.21 13.39
N ARG A 102 10.96 -8.65 13.48
CA ARG A 102 11.57 -8.26 14.74
C ARG A 102 11.05 -6.87 15.10
N LEU A 103 10.53 -6.74 16.31
CA LEU A 103 10.02 -5.49 16.86
C LEU A 103 10.99 -4.97 17.91
N THR A 104 11.46 -3.74 17.75
CA THR A 104 12.34 -3.05 18.69
C THR A 104 11.73 -1.72 19.10
N PRO A 105 11.95 -1.22 20.33
CA PRO A 105 11.60 0.16 20.66
C PRO A 105 12.21 1.12 19.63
N SER A 106 11.39 2.03 19.10
CA SER A 106 11.88 3.04 18.17
C SER A 106 12.65 4.11 18.93
N GLU A 107 13.79 4.54 18.37
CA GLU A 107 14.57 5.65 18.94
C GLU A 107 14.02 7.03 18.53
N ILE A 108 13.19 7.06 17.49
CA ILE A 108 12.70 8.29 16.83
C ILE A 108 11.21 8.53 17.11
N SER A 109 10.43 7.47 17.33
CA SER A 109 8.98 7.55 17.52
C SER A 109 8.53 6.92 18.83
N ASP A 110 7.39 7.38 19.35
CA ASP A 110 6.69 6.69 20.43
C ASP A 110 6.04 5.40 19.86
N GLY A 111 6.82 4.33 19.79
CA GLY A 111 6.37 3.08 19.14
C GLY A 111 7.47 2.03 18.99
N LEU A 112 7.26 1.15 18.00
CA LEU A 112 8.21 0.08 17.67
C LEU A 112 8.66 0.19 16.22
N ASP A 113 9.94 -0.02 15.98
CA ASP A 113 10.46 -0.33 14.65
C ASP A 113 10.21 -1.81 14.35
N ALA A 114 9.70 -2.10 13.16
CA ALA A 114 9.39 -3.43 12.70
C ALA A 114 10.21 -3.75 11.45
N ILE A 115 11.09 -4.75 11.57
CA ILE A 115 12.00 -5.18 10.52
C ILE A 115 11.70 -6.63 10.16
N GLY A 116 11.47 -6.90 8.88
CA GLY A 116 11.19 -8.26 8.41
C GLY A 116 11.41 -8.40 6.91
N GLN A 117 10.93 -9.52 6.37
CA GLN A 117 11.11 -9.88 4.97
C GLN A 117 9.79 -10.31 4.33
N ILE A 118 9.64 -9.98 3.06
CA ILE A 118 8.55 -10.46 2.20
C ILE A 118 9.19 -11.21 1.03
N PRO A 119 8.81 -12.46 0.75
CA PRO A 119 9.29 -13.15 -0.45
C PRO A 119 9.04 -12.31 -1.70
N LEU A 120 10.01 -12.19 -2.59
CA LEU A 120 9.90 -11.33 -3.78
C LEU A 120 8.79 -11.81 -4.73
N ALA A 121 8.46 -13.10 -4.68
CA ALA A 121 7.36 -13.72 -5.41
C ALA A 121 5.99 -13.58 -4.71
N ASP A 122 5.90 -12.91 -3.55
CA ASP A 122 4.66 -12.75 -2.81
C ASP A 122 3.62 -11.93 -3.59
N SER A 123 2.37 -12.37 -3.52
CA SER A 123 1.23 -11.71 -4.17
C SER A 123 1.04 -10.24 -3.79
N VAL A 124 1.39 -9.84 -2.56
CA VAL A 124 1.30 -8.44 -2.12
C VAL A 124 2.30 -7.57 -2.85
N LEU A 125 3.55 -8.02 -3.01
CA LEU A 125 4.57 -7.27 -3.76
C LEU A 125 4.25 -7.23 -5.26
N ALA A 126 3.76 -8.35 -5.82
CA ALA A 126 3.32 -8.38 -7.22
C ALA A 126 2.15 -7.42 -7.48
N ALA A 127 1.17 -7.36 -6.57
CA ALA A 127 0.06 -6.42 -6.65
C ALA A 127 0.54 -4.97 -6.46
N PHE A 128 1.47 -4.72 -5.54
CA PHE A 128 2.03 -3.40 -5.29
C PHE A 128 2.82 -2.89 -6.49
N GLU A 129 3.69 -3.71 -7.10
CA GLU A 129 4.40 -3.34 -8.33
C GLU A 129 3.43 -2.95 -9.46
N LYS A 130 2.37 -3.76 -9.63
CA LYS A 130 1.36 -3.57 -10.67
C LYS A 130 0.47 -2.36 -10.45
N THR A 131 0.14 -2.02 -9.21
CA THR A 131 -0.87 -0.99 -8.89
C THR A 131 -0.29 0.29 -8.30
N GLY A 132 0.91 0.22 -7.73
CA GLY A 132 1.50 1.30 -6.92
C GLY A 132 0.75 1.55 -5.61
N LEU A 133 -0.17 0.68 -5.22
CA LEU A 133 -1.00 0.82 -4.03
C LEU A 133 -0.55 -0.19 -3.00
N ILE A 134 -0.25 0.25 -1.80
CA ILE A 134 0.05 -0.62 -0.67
C ILE A 134 -0.38 0.06 0.63
N SER A 135 -0.78 -0.73 1.61
CA SER A 135 -1.07 -0.24 2.94
C SER A 135 -0.49 -1.19 3.96
N GLN A 136 0.12 -0.63 5.00
CA GLN A 136 0.29 -1.31 6.28
C GLN A 136 -1.07 -1.36 6.96
N VAL A 137 -1.50 -2.55 7.41
CA VAL A 137 -2.86 -2.77 7.92
C VAL A 137 -2.96 -2.54 9.44
N GLU A 138 -1.82 -2.49 10.12
CA GLU A 138 -1.74 -2.14 11.54
C GLU A 138 -2.21 -0.70 11.80
N ASP A 139 -2.83 -0.49 12.97
CA ASP A 139 -3.22 0.81 13.55
C ASP A 139 -3.71 1.87 12.54
N LYS A 140 -4.83 1.50 11.91
CA LYS A 140 -5.59 2.24 10.91
C LYS A 140 -4.87 2.23 9.56
N ALA A 141 -5.29 1.31 8.69
CA ALA A 141 -4.71 1.07 7.38
C ALA A 141 -4.22 2.36 6.72
N TYR A 142 -2.91 2.49 6.62
CA TYR A 142 -2.26 3.70 6.16
C TYR A 142 -1.94 3.55 4.67
N PRO A 143 -2.68 4.21 3.75
CA PRO A 143 -2.44 4.07 2.33
C PRO A 143 -1.16 4.79 1.93
N GLN A 144 -0.21 4.02 1.40
CA GLN A 144 1.09 4.48 0.89
C GLN A 144 1.03 4.42 -0.64
N ASP A 145 0.03 5.10 -1.20
CA ASP A 145 -0.26 5.00 -2.63
C ASP A 145 0.69 5.90 -3.43
N ALA A 146 1.22 5.36 -4.53
CA ALA A 146 1.93 6.14 -5.53
C ALA A 146 0.97 7.06 -6.27
N ARG A 147 1.24 8.37 -6.21
CA ARG A 147 0.32 9.40 -6.74
C ARG A 147 0.72 9.89 -8.13
N THR A 148 1.96 9.68 -8.54
CA THR A 148 2.52 10.18 -9.80
C THR A 148 3.11 9.07 -10.68
N PRO A 149 3.22 9.30 -12.00
CA PRO A 149 3.93 8.38 -12.89
C PRO A 149 5.41 8.14 -12.51
N ALA A 150 6.06 9.16 -11.92
CA ALA A 150 7.44 9.06 -11.44
C ALA A 150 7.56 8.06 -10.27
N GLU A 151 6.68 8.15 -9.27
CA GLU A 151 6.61 7.18 -8.17
C GLU A 151 6.35 5.76 -8.69
N ARG A 152 5.46 5.61 -9.68
CA ARG A 152 5.22 4.31 -10.32
C ARG A 152 6.45 3.77 -11.05
N ALA A 153 7.25 4.64 -11.66
CA ALA A 153 8.50 4.25 -12.32
C ALA A 153 9.56 3.82 -11.30
N ASP A 154 9.65 4.52 -10.16
CA ASP A 154 10.55 4.19 -9.06
C ASP A 154 10.24 2.82 -8.46
N ILE A 155 8.96 2.51 -8.24
CA ILE A 155 8.52 1.18 -7.78
C ILE A 155 8.94 0.08 -8.77
N ARG A 156 8.70 0.26 -10.07
CA ARG A 156 9.11 -0.71 -11.09
C ARG A 156 10.62 -0.87 -11.17
N ARG A 157 11.37 0.24 -11.06
CA ARG A 157 12.84 0.24 -11.05
C ARG A 157 13.38 -0.57 -9.87
N PHE A 158 12.79 -0.38 -8.69
CA PHE A 158 13.13 -1.14 -7.49
C PHE A 158 12.96 -2.65 -7.69
N PHE A 159 11.76 -3.10 -8.09
CA PHE A 159 11.49 -4.54 -8.28
C PHE A 159 12.29 -5.14 -9.44
N GLY A 160 12.54 -4.37 -10.51
CA GLY A 160 13.44 -4.76 -11.59
C GLY A 160 14.87 -5.00 -11.11
N PHE A 161 15.38 -4.11 -10.24
CA PHE A 161 16.70 -4.28 -9.62
C PHE A 161 16.77 -5.52 -8.73
N CYS A 162 15.77 -5.75 -7.88
CA CYS A 162 15.80 -6.91 -6.96
C CYS A 162 15.86 -8.25 -7.72
N ARG A 163 15.19 -8.35 -8.88
CA ARG A 163 15.18 -9.56 -9.70
C ARG A 163 16.43 -9.75 -10.56
N GLY A 164 17.05 -8.67 -11.05
CA GLY A 164 18.18 -8.70 -11.97
C GLY A 164 19.50 -9.03 -11.29
#